data_AF-V9LDV8-F1
#
_entry.id   AF-V9LDV8-F1
#
_cell.length_a   1.000
_cell.length_b   1.000
_cell.length_c   1.000
_cell.angle_alpha   90.00
_cell.angle_beta   90.00
_cell.angle_gamma   90.00
#
_symmetry.space_group_name_H-M   'P 1'
#
loop_
_entity.id
_entity.type
_entity.pdbx_description
1 polymer ?
#
loop_
_entity_poly.entity_id
_entity_poly.type
_entity_poly.pdbx_seq_one_letter_code
_entity_poly.pdbx_strand_id
1 'polypeptide(L)'
;MVVPRRSSSPSPDKSLLIFFMPLFISLVATVIGIKQKVQVSGDESGAVVVQTAPGEVLTHRGASIVLPCRYNEQPGHQEPDQIRIKWTKVDHSLQSSDVFLSLGEVRHSFGVYKDRVFLQGDGQGDASLVLEHVTLQDYGKYECEVVNELEDDTGIVKLNLEGVVFPYQSRLGRYKLNFYEAERACREQDGVLASYEQVHRAWGDGLDWCNAGW
;
A
#
# COMPACT_ATOMS: atom_id res chain seq x y z
N MET A 1 22.66 8.54 7.82
CA MET A 1 23.75 8.38 8.80
C MET A 1 23.20 7.65 10.02
N VAL A 2 23.53 6.36 10.22
CA VAL A 2 23.40 5.67 11.52
C VAL A 2 24.52 4.62 11.64
N VAL A 3 25.31 4.75 12.71
CA VAL A 3 26.21 3.77 13.34
C VAL A 3 25.94 3.99 14.84
N PRO A 4 25.71 2.97 15.69
CA PRO A 4 26.63 1.83 15.85
C PRO A 4 26.02 0.43 15.95
N ARG A 5 26.83 -0.55 15.54
CA ARG A 5 26.72 -1.95 15.93
C ARG A 5 27.12 -2.14 17.40
N ARG A 6 26.31 -2.89 18.16
CA ARG A 6 26.75 -4.11 18.86
C ARG A 6 25.52 -4.91 19.32
N SER A 7 25.27 -6.08 18.74
CA SER A 7 24.67 -7.19 19.49
C SER A 7 25.64 -8.37 19.41
N SER A 8 26.04 -8.78 20.60
CA SER A 8 26.88 -9.93 20.91
C SER A 8 26.24 -11.23 20.40
N SER A 9 27.09 -12.15 19.98
CA SER A 9 26.79 -13.56 19.67
C SER A 9 25.91 -14.26 20.72
N PRO A 10 25.09 -15.25 20.32
CA PRO A 10 24.28 -16.08 21.22
C PRO A 10 25.02 -17.37 21.63
N SER A 11 24.85 -17.83 22.87
CA SER A 11 24.88 -19.26 23.28
C SER A 11 24.46 -19.37 24.78
N PRO A 12 24.19 -20.57 25.33
CA PRO A 12 22.86 -21.16 25.43
C PRO A 12 22.51 -21.53 26.90
N ASP A 13 21.53 -22.44 27.05
CA ASP A 13 21.12 -23.18 28.26
C ASP A 13 19.97 -22.58 29.09
N LYS A 14 18.75 -23.16 28.95
CA LYS A 14 18.19 -24.35 29.64
C LYS A 14 17.72 -24.01 31.06
N SER A 15 16.41 -23.98 31.28
CA SER A 15 15.80 -24.73 32.39
C SER A 15 14.29 -24.84 32.26
N LEU A 16 13.86 -26.10 32.24
CA LEU A 16 12.53 -26.62 32.41
C LEU A 16 12.16 -26.51 33.90
N LEU A 17 11.10 -25.80 34.28
CA LEU A 17 10.45 -26.02 35.57
C LEU A 17 8.93 -25.98 35.40
N ILE A 18 8.37 -27.18 35.41
CA ILE A 18 6.96 -27.51 35.56
C ILE A 18 6.62 -27.31 37.04
N PHE A 19 5.61 -26.49 37.35
CA PHE A 19 4.95 -26.51 38.66
C PHE A 19 3.43 -26.65 38.46
N PHE A 20 2.91 -27.74 39.03
CA PHE A 20 1.52 -28.13 39.13
C PHE A 20 0.75 -27.24 40.14
N MET A 21 -0.46 -26.80 39.75
CA MET A 21 -1.78 -26.73 40.46
C MET A 21 -1.82 -26.44 41.99
N PRO A 22 -2.85 -25.73 42.53
CA PRO A 22 -4.27 -26.02 42.27
C PRO A 22 -5.28 -24.85 42.22
N LEU A 23 -6.46 -25.22 41.70
CA LEU A 23 -7.75 -24.56 41.78
C LEU A 23 -8.06 -23.96 43.16
N PHE A 24 -8.45 -22.69 43.19
CA PHE A 24 -9.34 -22.15 44.22
C PHE A 24 -10.57 -21.54 43.54
N ILE A 25 -11.69 -22.25 43.68
CA ILE A 25 -13.03 -21.78 43.36
C ILE A 25 -13.49 -20.94 44.54
N SER A 26 -13.86 -19.68 44.31
CA SER A 26 -14.71 -18.95 45.26
C SER A 26 -15.80 -18.19 44.50
N LEU A 27 -17.02 -18.53 44.85
CA LEU A 27 -18.28 -18.07 44.30
C LEU A 27 -18.68 -16.78 45.04
N VAL A 28 -18.79 -15.65 44.34
CA VAL A 28 -19.53 -14.49 44.85
C VAL A 28 -20.48 -14.00 43.75
N ALA A 29 -21.77 -14.13 44.03
CA ALA A 29 -22.85 -13.73 43.14
C ALA A 29 -23.35 -12.31 43.49
N THR A 30 -24.01 -11.70 42.50
CA THR A 30 -24.94 -10.53 42.55
C THR A 30 -24.25 -9.17 42.74
N VAL A 31 -24.51 -8.14 41.92
CA VAL A 31 -25.81 -7.56 41.52
C VAL A 31 -25.78 -7.09 40.05
N ILE A 32 -26.85 -7.39 39.33
CA ILE A 32 -27.11 -6.97 37.95
C ILE A 32 -27.51 -5.48 37.95
N GLY A 33 -26.58 -4.61 37.53
CA GLY A 33 -26.90 -3.22 37.19
C GLY A 33 -27.41 -3.15 35.76
N ILE A 34 -28.71 -2.93 35.59
CA ILE A 34 -29.34 -2.68 34.29
C ILE A 34 -28.81 -1.33 33.78
N LYS A 35 -27.79 -1.34 32.92
CA LYS A 35 -27.46 -0.18 32.09
C LYS A 35 -28.51 -0.10 30.98
N GLN A 36 -29.34 0.92 31.03
CA GLN A 36 -30.24 1.31 29.95
C GLN A 36 -29.40 1.50 28.67
N LYS A 37 -29.57 0.60 27.71
CA LYS A 37 -29.03 0.75 26.36
C LYS A 37 -29.93 1.76 25.66
N VAL A 38 -29.52 3.03 25.66
CA VAL A 38 -30.11 4.02 24.76
C VAL A 38 -29.76 3.56 23.34
N GLN A 39 -30.72 2.93 22.66
CA GLN A 39 -30.63 2.75 21.23
C GLN A 39 -30.87 4.11 20.59
N VAL A 40 -29.77 4.79 20.26
CA VAL A 40 -29.80 5.75 19.17
C VAL A 40 -30.04 4.94 17.92
N SER A 41 -31.22 5.09 17.32
CA SER A 41 -31.50 4.66 15.96
C SER A 41 -30.59 5.48 15.05
N GLY A 42 -29.40 4.95 14.77
CA GLY A 42 -28.61 5.43 13.65
C GLY A 42 -29.33 4.96 12.39
N ASP A 43 -29.78 5.90 11.58
CA ASP A 43 -30.03 5.63 10.17
C ASP A 43 -28.80 4.93 9.61
N GLU A 44 -28.93 3.66 9.23
CA GLU A 44 -27.99 3.02 8.30
C GLU A 44 -28.25 3.63 6.93
N SER A 45 -27.78 4.88 6.77
CA SER A 45 -27.58 5.49 5.45
C SER A 45 -26.49 4.68 4.74
N GLY A 46 -26.74 4.40 3.46
CA GLY A 46 -26.02 3.41 2.68
C GLY A 46 -24.55 3.73 2.46
N ALA A 47 -23.69 3.26 3.35
CA ALA A 47 -22.27 3.50 3.29
C ALA A 47 -21.57 2.65 2.23
N VAL A 48 -20.79 3.29 1.36
CA VAL A 48 -19.89 2.60 0.41
C VAL A 48 -18.64 2.21 1.15
N VAL A 49 -18.27 0.93 1.06
CA VAL A 49 -17.05 0.42 1.67
C VAL A 49 -16.15 -0.16 0.59
N VAL A 50 -14.96 0.43 0.47
CA VAL A 50 -13.89 0.01 -0.44
C VAL A 50 -13.02 -1.06 0.22
N GLN A 51 -12.80 -2.12 -0.53
CA GLN A 51 -12.02 -3.29 -0.17
C GLN A 51 -10.87 -3.43 -1.17
N THR A 52 -9.65 -3.23 -0.69
CA THR A 52 -8.43 -3.49 -1.44
C THR A 52 -7.81 -4.80 -0.97
N ALA A 53 -7.03 -5.46 -1.83
CA ALA A 53 -6.34 -6.67 -1.41
C ALA A 53 -5.37 -6.35 -0.27
N PRO A 54 -5.35 -7.13 0.83
CA PRO A 54 -4.42 -6.88 1.93
C PRO A 54 -2.99 -7.17 1.47
N GLY A 55 -2.15 -6.13 1.45
CA GLY A 55 -0.71 -6.25 1.20
C GLY A 55 -0.20 -5.47 -0.01
N GLU A 56 0.90 -5.96 -0.58
CA GLU A 56 1.59 -5.37 -1.73
C GLU A 56 1.34 -6.23 -2.98
N VAL A 57 1.07 -5.59 -4.11
CA VAL A 57 1.00 -6.26 -5.42
C VAL A 57 2.40 -6.29 -6.00
N LEU A 58 2.95 -7.48 -6.24
CA LEU A 58 4.28 -7.66 -6.83
C LEU A 58 4.15 -8.00 -8.33
N THR A 59 4.92 -7.32 -9.16
CA THR A 59 5.00 -7.58 -10.60
C THR A 59 6.40 -7.33 -11.16
N HIS A 60 6.60 -7.52 -12.45
CA HIS A 60 7.83 -7.21 -13.17
C HIS A 60 7.58 -6.24 -14.32
N ARG A 61 8.66 -5.70 -14.88
CA ARG A 61 8.59 -4.74 -15.98
C ARG A 61 8.02 -5.38 -17.25
N GLY A 62 7.22 -4.62 -17.98
CA GLY A 62 6.56 -5.04 -19.22
C GLY A 62 5.32 -5.91 -19.00
N ALA A 63 5.05 -6.35 -17.76
CA ALA A 63 3.87 -7.12 -17.43
C ALA A 63 2.58 -6.29 -17.55
N SER A 64 1.45 -6.99 -17.60
CA SER A 64 0.14 -6.43 -17.27
C SER A 64 -0.27 -6.92 -15.89
N ILE A 65 -0.75 -6.00 -15.04
CA ILE A 65 -1.10 -6.27 -13.65
C ILE A 65 -2.46 -5.67 -13.31
N VAL A 66 -3.15 -6.26 -12.34
CA VAL A 66 -4.37 -5.72 -11.75
C VAL A 66 -4.05 -5.07 -10.42
N LEU A 67 -4.47 -3.83 -10.23
CA LEU A 67 -4.55 -3.16 -8.93
C LEU A 67 -5.95 -3.41 -8.35
N PRO A 68 -6.09 -4.29 -7.35
CA PRO A 68 -7.39 -4.74 -6.89
C PRO A 68 -8.10 -3.66 -6.06
N CYS A 69 -9.32 -3.33 -6.46
CA CYS A 69 -10.21 -2.45 -5.72
C CYS A 69 -11.65 -2.91 -5.94
N ARG A 70 -12.28 -3.43 -4.90
CA ARG A 70 -13.69 -3.84 -4.90
C ARG A 70 -14.44 -2.91 -3.97
N TYR A 71 -15.72 -2.70 -4.22
CA TYR A 71 -16.55 -1.93 -3.31
C TYR A 71 -17.92 -2.59 -3.19
N ASN A 72 -18.51 -2.50 -2.00
CA ASN A 72 -19.84 -3.05 -1.75
C ASN A 72 -20.88 -1.95 -1.86
N GLU A 73 -21.81 -2.12 -2.80
CA GLU A 73 -23.01 -1.30 -2.91
C GLU A 73 -24.07 -1.85 -1.94
N GLN A 74 -24.54 -1.04 -0.99
CA GLN A 74 -25.69 -1.42 -0.17
C GLN A 74 -27.00 -1.23 -0.95
N PRO A 75 -28.00 -2.13 -0.83
CA PRO A 75 -29.21 -2.07 -1.64
C PRO A 75 -30.11 -0.90 -1.24
N GLY A 76 -30.12 0.14 -2.06
CA GLY A 76 -31.06 1.25 -1.99
C GLY A 76 -30.88 2.22 -3.15
N HIS A 77 -31.86 2.28 -4.06
CA HIS A 77 -32.05 3.25 -5.16
C HIS A 77 -30.82 4.05 -5.65
N GLN A 78 -29.73 3.39 -6.01
CA GLN A 78 -28.62 4.03 -6.71
C GLN A 78 -28.61 3.52 -8.14
N GLU A 79 -28.81 4.45 -9.09
CA GLU A 79 -28.55 4.13 -10.48
C GLU A 79 -27.03 3.96 -10.67
N PRO A 80 -26.57 2.93 -11.42
CA PRO A 80 -25.15 2.69 -11.68
C PRO A 80 -24.40 3.91 -12.24
N ASP A 81 -25.11 4.84 -12.85
CA ASP A 81 -24.58 6.04 -13.51
C ASP A 81 -24.05 7.11 -12.53
N GLN A 82 -24.27 6.94 -11.22
CA GLN A 82 -23.79 7.88 -10.19
C GLN A 82 -22.45 7.52 -9.56
N ILE A 83 -21.90 6.33 -9.85
CA ILE A 83 -20.67 5.89 -9.23
C ILE A 83 -19.48 6.49 -9.96
N ARG A 84 -18.67 7.24 -9.21
CA ARG A 84 -17.41 7.81 -9.67
C ARG A 84 -16.26 6.98 -9.12
N ILE A 85 -15.45 6.44 -10.01
CA ILE A 85 -14.22 5.73 -9.66
C ILE A 85 -13.04 6.59 -10.06
N LYS A 86 -12.17 6.92 -9.12
CA LYS A 86 -10.96 7.69 -9.36
C LYS A 86 -9.75 6.94 -8.85
N TRP A 87 -8.77 6.77 -9.72
CA TRP A 87 -7.45 6.26 -9.36
C TRP A 87 -6.44 7.41 -9.38
N THR A 88 -5.68 7.52 -8.30
CA THR A 88 -4.54 8.44 -8.21
C THR A 88 -3.29 7.68 -7.80
N LYS A 89 -2.13 8.21 -8.19
CA LYS A 89 -0.84 7.77 -7.68
C LYS A 89 -0.30 8.80 -6.72
N VAL A 90 0.08 8.35 -5.53
CA VAL A 90 0.65 9.16 -4.46
C VAL A 90 2.17 9.03 -4.50
N ASP A 91 2.85 10.16 -4.63
CA ASP A 91 4.30 10.21 -4.58
C ASP A 91 4.86 10.25 -3.15
N HIS A 92 6.18 10.25 -3.02
CA HIS A 92 6.86 10.32 -1.72
C HIS A 92 6.64 11.63 -0.95
N SER A 93 6.25 12.70 -1.65
CA SER A 93 5.90 14.01 -1.09
C SER A 93 4.42 14.16 -0.79
N LEU A 94 3.67 13.05 -0.85
CA LEU A 94 2.21 12.99 -0.65
C LEU A 94 1.43 13.78 -1.70
N GLN A 95 2.05 14.10 -2.83
CA GLN A 95 1.35 14.69 -3.96
C GLN A 95 0.65 13.58 -4.74
N SER A 96 -0.61 13.83 -5.07
CA SER A 96 -1.43 12.92 -5.85
C SER A 96 -1.44 13.34 -7.31
N SER A 97 -1.23 12.39 -8.21
CA SER A 97 -1.37 12.55 -9.65
C SER A 97 -2.51 11.67 -10.16
N ASP A 98 -3.38 12.23 -11.00
CA ASP A 98 -4.49 11.48 -11.56
C ASP A 98 -3.96 10.39 -12.52
N VAL A 99 -4.50 9.18 -12.39
CA VAL A 99 -4.16 8.01 -13.21
C VAL A 99 -5.33 7.68 -14.13
N PHE A 100 -6.52 7.53 -13.55
CA PHE A 100 -7.73 7.13 -14.26
C PHE A 100 -8.99 7.68 -13.59
N LEU A 101 -10.01 7.99 -14.38
CA LEU A 101 -11.33 8.43 -13.92
C LEU A 101 -12.44 7.72 -14.71
N SER A 102 -13.43 7.17 -14.00
CA SER A 102 -14.69 6.67 -14.55
C SER A 102 -15.87 7.45 -13.99
N LEU A 103 -16.76 7.88 -14.87
CA LEU A 103 -18.03 8.55 -14.57
C LEU A 103 -19.11 7.89 -15.44
N GLY A 104 -19.81 6.89 -14.89
CA GLY A 104 -20.70 6.03 -15.67
C GLY A 104 -19.95 5.41 -16.86
N GLU A 105 -20.41 5.68 -18.09
CA GLU A 105 -19.77 5.20 -19.32
C GLU A 105 -18.50 5.96 -19.71
N VAL A 106 -18.33 7.19 -19.21
CA VAL A 106 -17.21 8.07 -19.57
C VAL A 106 -15.96 7.63 -18.82
N ARG A 107 -14.89 7.34 -19.57
CA ARG A 107 -13.61 6.89 -19.03
C ARG A 107 -12.49 7.81 -19.53
N HIS A 108 -11.58 8.15 -18.64
CA HIS A 108 -10.44 9.01 -18.95
C HIS A 108 -9.16 8.52 -18.27
N SER A 109 -8.10 8.36 -19.05
CA SER A 109 -6.75 8.09 -18.57
C SER A 109 -5.86 9.32 -18.73
N PHE A 110 -4.97 9.54 -17.76
CA PHE A 110 -4.19 10.77 -17.65
C PHE A 110 -2.70 10.56 -17.92
N GLY A 111 -2.05 11.60 -18.47
CA GLY A 111 -0.59 11.66 -18.61
C GLY A 111 0.04 10.42 -19.25
N VAL A 112 1.03 9.85 -18.56
CA VAL A 112 1.80 8.66 -18.98
C VAL A 112 1.01 7.34 -18.91
N TYR A 113 -0.20 7.37 -18.35
CA TYR A 113 -1.07 6.21 -18.23
C TYR A 113 -2.04 6.07 -19.41
N LYS A 114 -2.09 7.06 -20.31
CA LYS A 114 -2.90 6.98 -21.53
C LYS A 114 -2.60 5.70 -22.29
N ASP A 115 -3.67 5.05 -22.72
CA ASP A 115 -3.65 3.78 -23.46
C ASP A 115 -2.97 2.60 -22.72
N ARG A 116 -2.73 2.74 -21.41
CA ARG A 116 -2.12 1.69 -20.58
C ARG A 116 -2.99 1.27 -19.40
N VAL A 117 -4.00 2.06 -19.04
CA VAL A 117 -4.88 1.77 -17.91
C VAL A 117 -6.33 1.67 -18.31
N PHE A 118 -6.99 0.66 -17.76
CA PHE A 118 -8.39 0.32 -18.06
C PHE A 118 -9.04 -0.26 -16.81
N LEU A 119 -10.36 -0.11 -16.66
CA LEU A 119 -11.08 -0.88 -15.63
C LEU A 119 -11.14 -2.34 -16.05
N GLN A 120 -10.92 -3.23 -15.09
CA GLN A 120 -11.06 -4.67 -15.30
C GLN A 120 -12.49 -5.06 -15.65
N GLY A 121 -13.46 -4.55 -14.88
CA GLY A 121 -14.89 -4.69 -15.19
C GLY A 121 -15.45 -6.09 -14.90
N ASP A 122 -14.98 -6.77 -13.85
CA ASP A 122 -15.48 -8.10 -13.44
C ASP A 122 -16.81 -8.01 -12.66
N GLY A 123 -17.78 -7.27 -13.22
CA GLY A 123 -19.13 -7.10 -12.68
C GLY A 123 -19.34 -5.85 -11.83
N GLN A 124 -20.52 -5.74 -11.24
CA GLN A 124 -20.86 -4.66 -10.29
C GLN A 124 -19.96 -4.71 -9.06
N GLY A 125 -19.59 -3.55 -8.52
CA GLY A 125 -18.69 -3.45 -7.38
C GLY A 125 -17.21 -3.66 -7.71
N ASP A 126 -16.82 -3.68 -8.99
CA ASP A 126 -15.42 -3.79 -9.41
C ASP A 126 -14.84 -2.46 -9.90
N ALA A 127 -13.94 -1.90 -9.10
CA ALA A 127 -13.16 -0.72 -9.42
C ALA A 127 -11.69 -1.06 -9.73
N SER A 128 -11.35 -2.34 -9.91
CA SER A 128 -9.98 -2.79 -10.13
C SER A 128 -9.41 -2.23 -11.44
N LEU A 129 -8.17 -1.76 -11.38
CA LEU A 129 -7.48 -1.13 -12.50
C LEU A 129 -6.48 -2.09 -13.12
N VAL A 130 -6.64 -2.39 -14.41
CA VAL A 130 -5.62 -3.07 -15.22
C VAL A 130 -4.60 -2.02 -15.65
N LEU A 131 -3.32 -2.28 -15.36
CA LEU A 131 -2.19 -1.49 -15.82
C LEU A 131 -1.30 -2.37 -16.73
N GLU A 132 -1.16 -1.96 -17.98
CA GLU A 132 -0.36 -2.65 -18.99
C GLU A 132 1.02 -2.02 -19.18
N HIS A 133 1.95 -2.83 -19.69
CA HIS A 133 3.32 -2.44 -20.01
C HIS A 133 4.02 -1.75 -18.83
N VAL A 134 3.98 -2.38 -17.66
CA VAL A 134 4.50 -1.81 -16.41
C VAL A 134 5.96 -1.33 -16.55
N THR A 135 6.22 -0.12 -16.10
CA THR A 135 7.52 0.56 -16.11
C THR A 135 8.02 0.77 -14.69
N LEU A 136 9.30 1.11 -14.54
CA LEU A 136 9.84 1.46 -13.21
C LEU A 136 9.16 2.69 -12.59
N GLN A 137 8.63 3.60 -13.41
CA GLN A 137 7.93 4.78 -12.93
C GLN A 137 6.53 4.45 -12.39
N ASP A 138 6.02 3.24 -12.61
CA ASP A 138 4.73 2.83 -12.07
C ASP A 138 4.86 2.29 -10.64
N TYR A 139 6.08 1.97 -10.18
CA TYR A 139 6.31 1.64 -8.76
C TYR A 139 5.74 2.72 -7.84
N GLY A 140 4.99 2.31 -6.81
CA GLY A 140 4.53 3.22 -5.77
C GLY A 140 3.15 2.91 -5.21
N LYS A 141 2.60 3.90 -4.49
CA LYS A 141 1.29 3.81 -3.83
C LYS A 141 0.22 4.41 -4.74
N TYR A 142 -0.88 3.68 -4.88
CA TYR A 142 -2.08 4.08 -5.59
C TYR A 142 -3.26 4.17 -4.64
N GLU A 143 -4.15 5.12 -4.88
CA GLU A 143 -5.40 5.29 -4.16
C GLU A 143 -6.57 5.10 -5.12
N CYS A 144 -7.53 4.28 -4.69
CA CYS A 144 -8.79 4.00 -5.37
C CYS A 144 -9.90 4.67 -4.57
N GLU A 145 -10.39 5.79 -5.07
CA GLU A 145 -11.49 6.55 -4.47
C GLU A 145 -12.78 6.16 -5.21
N VAL A 146 -13.77 5.65 -4.48
CA VAL A 146 -15.11 5.35 -5.00
C VAL A 146 -16.10 6.27 -4.29
N VAL A 147 -16.80 7.07 -5.09
CA VAL A 147 -17.74 8.08 -4.61
C VAL A 147 -19.12 7.79 -5.16
N ASN A 148 -20.13 7.80 -4.29
CA ASN A 148 -21.55 7.84 -4.66
C ASN A 148 -22.15 9.21 -4.28
N GLU A 149 -23.46 9.40 -4.40
CA GLU A 149 -24.10 10.70 -4.11
C GLU A 149 -23.95 11.21 -2.66
N LEU A 150 -23.63 10.32 -1.72
CA LEU A 150 -23.72 10.62 -0.28
C LEU A 150 -22.39 10.43 0.45
N GLU A 151 -21.50 9.56 -0.05
CA GLU A 151 -20.30 9.11 0.66
C GLU A 151 -19.14 8.78 -0.30
N ASP A 152 -17.92 9.01 0.18
CA ASP A 152 -16.65 8.63 -0.43
C ASP A 152 -15.90 7.65 0.47
N ASP A 153 -15.38 6.57 -0.11
CA ASP A 153 -14.41 5.71 0.57
C ASP A 153 -13.18 5.46 -0.31
N THR A 154 -12.03 5.25 0.33
CA THR A 154 -10.73 5.20 -0.33
C THR A 154 -9.95 3.96 0.05
N GLY A 155 -9.58 3.18 -0.95
CA GLY A 155 -8.67 2.04 -0.85
C GLY A 155 -7.24 2.41 -1.23
N ILE A 156 -6.25 1.77 -0.59
CA ILE A 156 -4.84 1.94 -0.92
C ILE A 156 -4.28 0.63 -1.51
N VAL A 157 -3.58 0.73 -2.63
CA VAL A 157 -2.84 -0.38 -3.24
C VAL A 157 -1.38 0.00 -3.41
N LYS A 158 -0.45 -0.81 -2.88
CA LYS A 158 0.99 -0.64 -3.10
C LYS A 158 1.46 -1.54 -4.25
N LEU A 159 1.97 -0.96 -5.33
CA LEU A 159 2.57 -1.67 -6.45
C LEU A 159 4.09 -1.75 -6.28
N ASN A 160 4.60 -2.97 -6.12
CA ASN A 160 6.01 -3.29 -6.02
C ASN A 160 6.51 -3.97 -7.29
N LEU A 161 7.77 -3.70 -7.62
CA LEU A 161 8.45 -4.33 -8.76
C LEU A 161 9.54 -5.29 -8.27
N GLU A 162 9.60 -6.45 -8.90
CA GLU A 162 10.72 -7.37 -8.76
C GLU A 162 12.02 -6.69 -9.21
N GLY A 163 13.08 -6.92 -8.45
CA GLY A 163 14.38 -6.34 -8.72
C GLY A 163 15.33 -6.49 -7.55
N VAL A 164 16.50 -5.88 -7.68
CA VAL A 164 17.54 -5.86 -6.66
C VAL A 164 17.87 -4.43 -6.29
N VAL A 165 18.07 -4.19 -4.99
CA VAL A 165 18.60 -2.92 -4.48
C VAL A 165 20.11 -3.05 -4.48
N PHE A 166 20.79 -2.20 -5.24
CA PHE A 166 22.24 -2.18 -5.30
C PHE A 166 22.77 -0.76 -5.14
N PRO A 167 23.98 -0.62 -4.60
CA PRO A 167 24.60 0.68 -4.48
C PRO A 167 25.25 1.13 -5.79
N TYR A 168 24.95 2.37 -6.19
CA TYR A 168 25.60 3.00 -7.33
C TYR A 168 26.98 3.58 -6.95
N GLN A 169 28.00 3.35 -7.80
CA GLN A 169 29.34 3.93 -7.65
C GLN A 169 29.67 4.83 -8.84
N SER A 170 29.82 6.13 -8.60
CA SER A 170 30.23 7.09 -9.64
C SER A 170 31.71 6.95 -9.99
N ARG A 171 32.03 7.08 -11.28
CA ARG A 171 33.42 7.15 -11.78
C ARG A 171 34.18 8.38 -11.27
N LEU A 172 33.47 9.42 -10.85
CA LEU A 172 34.05 10.66 -10.32
C LEU A 172 34.42 10.57 -8.83
N GLY A 173 34.20 9.41 -8.20
CA GLY A 173 34.40 9.17 -6.78
C GLY A 173 33.09 9.16 -5.98
N ARG A 174 33.19 9.10 -4.65
CA ARG A 174 32.03 9.02 -3.75
C ARG A 174 31.42 10.40 -3.50
N TYR A 175 30.11 10.46 -3.28
CA TYR A 175 29.37 11.69 -2.87
C TYR A 175 29.55 12.85 -3.85
N LYS A 176 29.47 12.52 -5.15
CA LYS A 176 29.64 13.50 -6.24
C LYS A 176 28.33 13.89 -6.91
N LEU A 177 27.24 13.17 -6.62
CA LEU A 177 25.96 13.40 -7.26
C LEU A 177 25.02 14.07 -6.26
N ASN A 178 24.33 15.12 -6.67
CA ASN A 178 23.13 15.58 -5.98
C ASN A 178 21.94 14.64 -6.29
N PHE A 179 20.78 14.90 -5.67
CA PHE A 179 19.59 14.07 -5.85
C PHE A 179 19.17 13.89 -7.32
N TYR A 180 19.13 14.98 -8.09
CA TYR A 180 18.71 14.95 -9.49
C TYR A 180 19.73 14.23 -10.40
N GLU A 181 21.01 14.38 -10.09
CA GLU A 181 22.08 13.66 -10.78
C GLU A 181 22.07 12.16 -10.45
N ALA A 182 21.80 11.80 -9.20
CA ALA A 182 21.65 10.41 -8.78
C ALA A 182 20.43 9.75 -9.45
N GLU A 183 19.29 10.45 -9.48
CA GLU A 183 18.10 9.96 -10.17
C GLU A 183 18.37 9.71 -11.65
N ARG A 184 19.04 10.65 -12.32
CA ARG A 184 19.44 10.50 -13.72
C ARG A 184 20.39 9.33 -13.93
N ALA A 185 21.42 9.19 -13.08
CA ALA A 185 22.38 8.10 -13.17
C ALA A 185 21.72 6.73 -12.99
N CYS A 186 20.75 6.60 -12.07
CA CYS A 186 19.94 5.39 -11.94
C CYS A 186 19.14 5.12 -13.21
N ARG A 187 18.48 6.14 -13.78
CA ARG A 187 17.68 6.02 -15.00
C ARG A 187 18.50 5.59 -16.21
N GLU A 188 19.73 6.09 -16.34
CA GLU A 188 20.68 5.68 -17.38
C GLU A 188 21.11 4.21 -17.26
N GLN A 189 21.02 3.62 -16.07
CA GLN A 189 21.26 2.20 -15.81
C GLN A 189 19.97 1.38 -15.79
N ASP A 190 18.90 1.92 -16.37
CA ASP A 190 17.59 1.27 -16.41
C ASP A 190 17.05 0.93 -15.00
N GLY A 191 17.34 1.81 -14.03
CA GLY A 191 16.94 1.73 -12.63
C GLY A 191 16.23 3.00 -12.13
N VAL A 192 15.80 2.96 -10.88
CA VAL A 192 15.21 4.09 -10.15
C VAL A 192 15.82 4.17 -8.75
N LEU A 193 15.72 5.34 -8.10
CA LEU A 193 16.12 5.48 -6.71
C LEU A 193 15.25 4.55 -5.84
N ALA A 194 15.91 3.81 -4.95
CA ALA A 194 15.22 2.91 -4.03
C ALA A 194 14.43 3.70 -2.98
N SER A 195 13.24 3.22 -2.64
CA SER A 195 12.44 3.77 -1.55
C SER A 195 13.06 3.45 -0.19
N TYR A 196 12.63 4.16 0.85
CA TYR A 196 13.04 3.85 2.23
C TYR A 196 12.78 2.38 2.59
N GLU A 197 11.61 1.85 2.26
CA GLU A 197 11.24 0.46 2.57
C GLU A 197 12.18 -0.53 1.86
N GLN A 198 12.53 -0.26 0.59
CA GLN A 198 13.48 -1.07 -0.17
C GLN A 198 14.91 -1.04 0.42
N VAL A 199 15.40 0.14 0.78
CA VAL A 199 16.73 0.29 1.41
C VAL A 199 16.77 -0.37 2.79
N HIS A 200 15.70 -0.22 3.57
CA HIS A 200 15.61 -0.84 4.89
C HIS A 200 15.59 -2.38 4.81
N ARG A 201 14.82 -2.93 3.87
CA ARG A 201 14.80 -4.37 3.58
C ARG A 201 16.18 -4.87 3.14
N ALA A 202 16.79 -4.21 2.16
CA ALA A 202 18.11 -4.57 1.67
C ALA A 202 19.19 -4.52 2.76
N TRP A 203 19.12 -3.53 3.67
CA TRP A 203 19.99 -3.46 4.84
C TRP A 203 19.82 -4.68 5.75
N GLY A 204 18.57 -5.09 6.03
CA GLY A 204 18.26 -6.31 6.77
C GLY A 204 18.81 -7.58 6.10
N ASP A 205 18.87 -7.58 4.76
CA ASP A 205 19.40 -8.67 3.94
C ASP A 205 20.93 -8.63 3.75
N GLY A 206 21.63 -7.70 4.41
CA GLY A 206 23.11 -7.63 4.43
C GLY A 206 23.73 -6.49 3.62
N LEU A 207 22.94 -5.53 3.11
CA LEU A 207 23.44 -4.29 2.52
C LEU A 207 23.83 -3.27 3.63
N ASP A 208 24.70 -3.67 4.56
CA ASP A 208 24.99 -2.95 5.80
C ASP A 208 26.34 -2.22 5.85
N TRP A 209 26.94 -2.01 4.69
CA TRP A 209 28.17 -1.24 4.52
C TRP A 209 27.99 0.27 4.77
N CYS A 210 28.82 0.83 5.65
CA CYS A 210 28.78 2.24 6.00
C CYS A 210 29.59 3.08 5.01
N ASN A 211 28.88 3.88 4.21
CA ASN A 211 29.46 4.91 3.37
C ASN A 211 29.09 6.27 3.98
N ALA A 212 30.03 6.88 4.72
CA ALA A 212 29.86 8.21 5.29
C ALA A 212 29.98 9.31 4.22
N GLY A 213 28.84 9.91 3.83
CA GLY A 213 28.72 11.07 2.95
C GLY A 213 27.27 11.25 2.45
N TRP A 214 27.01 12.29 1.65
CA TRP A 214 25.71 12.61 1.06
C TRP A 214 25.70 12.35 -0.45
#